data_AF-A8X8R3-F1
#
_entry.id   AF-A8X8R3-F1
#
_cell.length_a   1.000
_cell.length_b   1.000
_cell.length_c   1.000
_cell.angle_alpha   90.00
_cell.angle_beta   90.00
_cell.angle_gamma   90.00
#
_symmetry.space_group_name_H-M   'P 1'
#
loop_
_entity.id
_entity.type
_entity.pdbx_description
1 polymer ?
#
loop_
_entity_poly.entity_id
_entity_poly.type
_entity_poly.pdbx_seq_one_letter_code
_entity_poly.pdbx_strand_id
1 'polypeptide(L)'
;MLENLWEVRQALPIYLLTATIGLAVSCCFTLICPHVCRLIPALTTYGKAADQLEENSLVARISVPKKWFKHFYALGLLTLLLCLHCIHSLIHNPDFLPTIPIKFLTILTRSYSIPPIAPSTAVLALLLITFHVARRLYETLFVSVYSDSRMNVFHYIVGIVHYIILPISIMCETQGVITKKEIFHVSVDDITLTQWAGAVLFWVCNWKQHQIAEQIANTRKGPRGLIRNYAYGICFGRWFNLVSCPHFLFEICIYLSLLLVIPTAYVYRFVVLFVCVNQTFAALITHSWYHKTFPKYPKTRKALIPYVL
;
A
#
# COMPACT_ATOMS: atom_id res chain seq x y z
N MET A 1 -23.84 24.27 -16.69
CA MET A 1 -23.93 23.90 -15.25
C MET A 1 -23.06 22.69 -14.88
N LEU A 2 -22.93 21.66 -15.73
CA LEU A 2 -21.99 20.54 -15.51
C LEU A 2 -20.50 20.90 -15.71
N GLU A 3 -20.16 21.96 -16.44
CA GLU A 3 -18.76 22.36 -16.65
C GLU A 3 -18.09 22.94 -15.39
N ASN A 4 -18.86 23.61 -14.52
CA ASN A 4 -18.32 24.20 -13.28
C ASN A 4 -18.07 23.17 -12.16
N LEU A 5 -18.62 21.96 -12.25
CA LEU A 5 -18.36 20.90 -11.25
C LEU A 5 -16.93 20.33 -11.35
N TRP A 6 -16.23 20.58 -12.46
CA TRP A 6 -14.85 20.11 -12.70
C TRP A 6 -13.78 21.09 -12.17
N GLU A 7 -14.19 22.21 -11.55
CA GLU A 7 -13.29 23.18 -10.93
C GLU A 7 -12.58 22.63 -9.68
N VAL A 8 -13.18 21.64 -9.01
CA VAL A 8 -12.57 20.99 -7.83
C VAL A 8 -11.49 20.01 -8.27
N ARG A 9 -10.35 20.57 -8.66
CA ARG A 9 -9.10 19.83 -8.90
C ARG A 9 -8.43 19.56 -7.56
N GLN A 10 -7.95 18.32 -7.34
CA GLN A 10 -7.35 17.75 -6.12
C GLN A 10 -8.21 16.70 -5.38
N ALA A 11 -9.13 16.01 -6.07
CA ALA A 11 -9.94 14.98 -5.42
C ALA A 11 -9.09 13.88 -4.74
N LEU A 12 -7.99 13.44 -5.36
CA LEU A 12 -7.18 12.35 -4.82
C LEU A 12 -6.32 12.78 -3.61
N PRO A 13 -5.62 13.93 -3.61
CA PRO A 13 -5.01 14.49 -2.40
C PRO A 13 -5.99 14.68 -1.24
N ILE A 14 -7.19 15.22 -1.50
CA ILE A 14 -8.22 15.44 -0.46
C ILE A 14 -8.66 14.09 0.12
N TYR A 15 -8.95 13.10 -0.73
CA TYR A 15 -9.29 11.74 -0.29
C TYR A 15 -8.16 11.14 0.55
N LEU A 16 -6.92 11.16 0.07
CA LEU A 16 -5.79 10.56 0.77
C LEU A 16 -5.55 11.25 2.13
N LEU A 17 -5.66 12.57 2.21
CA LEU A 17 -5.49 13.30 3.46
C LEU A 17 -6.61 12.97 4.47
N THR A 18 -7.87 13.01 4.02
CA THR A 18 -9.03 12.68 4.86
C THR A 18 -8.99 11.23 5.35
N ALA A 19 -8.67 10.28 4.47
CA ALA A 19 -8.48 8.88 4.83
C ALA A 19 -7.33 8.69 5.82
N THR A 20 -6.20 9.39 5.62
CA THR A 20 -5.04 9.33 6.51
C THR A 20 -5.38 9.84 7.91
N ILE A 21 -6.04 11.00 8.01
CA ILE A 21 -6.44 11.60 9.29
C ILE A 21 -7.46 10.72 9.99
N GLY A 22 -8.50 10.27 9.27
CA GLY A 22 -9.53 9.40 9.82
C GLY A 22 -8.97 8.09 10.37
N LEU A 23 -8.04 7.47 9.63
CA LEU A 23 -7.32 6.29 10.08
C LEU A 23 -6.48 6.58 11.33
N ALA A 24 -5.67 7.64 11.32
CA ALA A 24 -4.81 8.00 12.43
C ALA A 24 -5.60 8.24 13.72
N VAL A 25 -6.67 9.03 13.66
CA VAL A 25 -7.57 9.29 14.78
C VAL A 25 -8.16 7.99 15.32
N SER A 26 -8.69 7.15 14.44
CA SER A 26 -9.31 5.88 14.83
C SER A 26 -8.29 4.91 15.46
N CYS A 27 -7.07 4.84 14.94
CA CYS A 27 -6.00 4.03 15.50
C CYS A 27 -5.51 4.58 16.86
N CYS A 28 -5.45 5.90 17.04
CA CYS A 28 -5.17 6.52 18.33
C CYS A 28 -6.21 6.14 19.38
N PHE A 29 -7.50 6.20 19.05
CA PHE A 29 -8.57 5.72 19.95
C PHE A 29 -8.39 4.26 20.33
N THR A 30 -7.97 3.43 19.38
CA THR A 30 -7.74 1.99 19.60
C THR A 30 -6.56 1.71 20.51
N LEU A 31 -5.50 2.52 20.42
CA LEU A 31 -4.30 2.37 21.24
C LEU A 31 -4.47 2.96 22.66
N ILE A 32 -5.11 4.11 22.78
CA ILE A 32 -5.19 4.89 24.03
C ILE A 32 -6.45 4.52 24.83
N CYS A 33 -7.59 4.38 24.15
CA CYS A 33 -8.91 4.28 24.76
C CYS A 33 -9.70 3.06 24.25
N PRO A 34 -9.16 1.82 24.31
CA PRO A 34 -9.79 0.65 23.69
C PRO A 34 -11.19 0.34 24.24
N HIS A 35 -11.52 0.80 25.45
CA HIS A 35 -12.81 0.56 26.10
C HIS A 35 -13.86 1.65 25.84
N VAL A 36 -13.47 2.84 25.37
CA VAL A 36 -14.36 4.01 25.27
C VAL A 36 -15.40 3.83 24.16
N CYS A 37 -15.04 3.15 23.06
CA CYS A 37 -15.99 2.79 22.03
C CYS A 37 -15.50 1.50 21.35
N ARG A 38 -16.08 0.35 21.68
CA ARG A 38 -15.67 -0.96 21.09
C ARG A 38 -15.80 -1.00 19.56
N LEU A 39 -16.60 -0.10 18.97
CA LEU A 39 -16.77 0.01 17.54
C LEU A 39 -15.48 0.50 16.84
N ILE A 40 -14.73 1.42 17.45
CA ILE A 40 -13.53 2.02 16.82
C ILE A 40 -12.38 1.00 16.71
N PRO A 41 -12.02 0.24 17.76
CA PRO A 41 -11.09 -0.89 17.65
C PRO A 41 -11.56 -1.89 16.60
N ALA A 42 -12.85 -2.19 16.51
CA ALA A 42 -13.37 -3.12 15.52
C ALA A 42 -13.26 -2.63 14.07
N LEU A 43 -13.22 -1.31 13.84
CA LEU A 43 -13.06 -0.70 12.52
C LEU A 43 -11.60 -0.61 12.07
N THR A 44 -10.67 -0.50 13.03
CA THR A 44 -9.25 -0.24 12.73
C THR A 44 -8.35 -1.45 12.91
N THR A 45 -8.72 -2.38 13.78
CA THR A 45 -7.98 -3.62 13.96
C THR A 45 -8.37 -4.63 12.88
N TYR A 46 -7.40 -5.44 12.47
CA TYR A 46 -7.61 -6.53 11.53
C TYR A 46 -6.72 -7.72 11.87
N GLY A 47 -7.17 -8.91 11.47
CA GLY A 47 -6.54 -10.17 11.82
C GLY A 47 -6.50 -10.39 13.33
N LYS A 48 -5.34 -10.80 13.84
CA LYS A 48 -5.10 -11.13 15.25
C LYS A 48 -5.58 -10.12 16.29
N ALA A 49 -5.49 -8.82 15.98
CA ALA A 49 -5.92 -7.77 16.91
C ALA A 49 -7.46 -7.64 16.94
N ALA A 50 -8.14 -8.02 15.85
CA ALA A 50 -9.59 -8.04 15.76
C ALA A 50 -10.19 -9.31 16.37
N ASP A 51 -9.49 -10.46 16.30
CA ASP A 51 -9.97 -11.74 16.84
C ASP A 51 -10.27 -11.66 18.36
N GLN A 52 -9.64 -10.74 19.11
CA GLN A 52 -9.93 -10.49 20.53
C GLN A 52 -11.22 -9.68 20.80
N LEU A 53 -11.82 -9.10 19.76
CA LEU A 53 -13.01 -8.25 19.84
C LEU A 53 -14.28 -8.96 19.32
N GLU A 54 -14.16 -10.21 18.84
CA GLU A 54 -15.22 -10.95 18.15
C GLU A 54 -16.46 -11.28 19.00
N GLU A 55 -16.44 -11.05 20.32
CA GLU A 55 -17.66 -11.17 21.14
C GLU A 55 -18.79 -10.20 20.71
N ASN A 56 -18.50 -9.17 19.89
CA ASN A 56 -19.51 -8.27 19.35
C ASN A 56 -20.12 -8.78 18.01
N SER A 57 -21.41 -9.13 18.03
CA SER A 57 -22.17 -9.61 16.86
C SER A 57 -22.16 -8.67 15.64
N LEU A 58 -22.12 -7.35 15.87
CA LEU A 58 -22.00 -6.34 14.81
C LEU A 58 -20.65 -6.43 14.07
N VAL A 59 -19.56 -6.68 14.80
CA VAL A 59 -18.21 -6.76 14.24
C VAL A 59 -18.11 -7.96 13.31
N ALA A 60 -18.66 -9.10 13.71
CA ALA A 60 -18.71 -10.29 12.87
C ALA A 60 -19.47 -10.06 11.55
N ARG A 61 -20.57 -9.29 11.58
CA ARG A 61 -21.37 -8.95 10.38
C ARG A 61 -20.63 -8.03 9.40
N ILE A 62 -19.80 -7.12 9.90
CA ILE A 62 -19.02 -6.18 9.07
C ILE A 62 -17.59 -6.67 8.78
N SER A 63 -17.32 -7.95 8.98
CA SER A 63 -15.98 -8.52 8.80
C SER A 63 -15.92 -9.49 7.62
N VAL A 64 -14.88 -9.34 6.80
CA VAL A 64 -14.59 -10.20 5.66
C VAL A 64 -13.34 -11.06 5.91
N PRO A 65 -13.19 -12.21 5.25
CA PRO A 65 -12.03 -13.07 5.45
C PRO A 65 -10.70 -12.37 5.11
N LYS A 66 -9.69 -12.51 5.97
CA LYS A 66 -8.37 -11.89 5.72
C LYS A 66 -7.72 -12.39 4.42
N LYS A 67 -7.98 -13.63 4.02
CA LYS A 67 -7.52 -14.21 2.74
C LYS A 67 -7.97 -13.42 1.50
N TRP A 68 -8.92 -12.49 1.63
CA TRP A 68 -9.34 -11.59 0.56
C TRP A 68 -8.34 -10.47 0.24
N PHE A 69 -7.21 -10.36 0.96
CA PHE A 69 -6.06 -9.55 0.53
C PHE A 69 -5.66 -9.82 -0.93
N LYS A 70 -5.86 -11.05 -1.43
CA LYS A 70 -5.60 -11.41 -2.83
C LYS A 70 -6.37 -10.53 -3.83
N HIS A 71 -7.56 -10.05 -3.47
CA HIS A 71 -8.37 -9.19 -4.34
C HIS A 71 -7.71 -7.83 -4.55
N PHE A 72 -7.05 -7.30 -3.51
CA PHE A 72 -6.36 -6.00 -3.59
C PHE A 72 -5.25 -6.06 -4.63
N TYR A 73 -4.43 -7.10 -4.54
CA TYR A 73 -3.28 -7.28 -5.43
C TYR A 73 -3.70 -7.68 -6.85
N ALA A 74 -4.72 -8.53 -7.00
CA ALA A 74 -5.24 -8.90 -8.31
C ALA A 74 -5.83 -7.69 -9.06
N LEU A 75 -6.65 -6.88 -8.37
CA LEU A 75 -7.22 -5.69 -8.96
C LEU A 75 -6.16 -4.62 -9.22
N GLY A 76 -5.24 -4.40 -8.28
CA GLY A 76 -4.12 -3.49 -8.48
C GLY A 76 -3.25 -3.87 -9.67
N LEU A 77 -2.94 -5.16 -9.83
CA LEU A 77 -2.18 -5.66 -10.98
C LEU A 77 -2.94 -5.43 -12.29
N LEU A 78 -4.25 -5.67 -12.30
CA LEU A 78 -5.08 -5.36 -13.47
C LEU A 78 -5.04 -3.86 -13.80
N THR A 79 -5.21 -2.98 -12.82
CA THR A 79 -5.14 -1.52 -13.03
C THR A 79 -3.76 -1.09 -13.55
N LEU A 80 -2.68 -1.67 -13.02
CA LEU A 80 -1.31 -1.41 -13.49
C LEU A 80 -1.10 -1.84 -14.95
N LEU A 81 -1.57 -3.03 -15.32
CA LEU A 81 -1.49 -3.51 -16.71
C LEU A 81 -2.30 -2.63 -17.67
N LEU A 82 -3.48 -2.16 -17.25
CA LEU A 82 -4.28 -1.20 -18.03
C LEU A 82 -3.55 0.15 -18.19
N CYS A 83 -2.90 0.65 -17.14
CA CYS A 83 -2.12 1.88 -17.20
C CYS A 83 -0.89 1.74 -18.11
N LEU A 84 -0.15 0.63 -18.00
CA LEU A 84 0.97 0.32 -18.88
C LEU A 84 0.53 0.18 -20.34
N HIS A 85 -0.61 -0.48 -20.59
CA HIS A 85 -1.19 -0.56 -21.93
C HIS A 85 -1.56 0.83 -22.46
N CYS A 86 -2.17 1.70 -21.64
CA CYS A 86 -2.47 3.07 -22.04
C CYS A 86 -1.21 3.85 -22.43
N ILE A 87 -0.14 3.77 -21.63
CA ILE A 87 1.14 4.42 -21.95
C ILE A 87 1.71 3.87 -23.26
N HIS A 88 1.74 2.55 -23.42
CA HIS A 88 2.23 1.93 -24.65
C HIS A 88 1.46 2.40 -25.88
N SER A 89 0.13 2.46 -25.79
CA SER A 89 -0.71 2.96 -26.88
C SER A 89 -0.49 4.44 -27.16
N LEU A 90 -0.23 5.27 -26.14
CA LEU A 90 0.08 6.69 -26.31
C LEU A 90 1.41 6.95 -27.03
N ILE A 91 2.39 6.05 -26.90
CA ILE A 91 3.66 6.14 -27.66
C ILE A 91 3.39 6.07 -29.17
N HIS A 92 2.45 5.22 -29.59
CA HIS A 92 2.12 5.04 -31.01
C HIS A 92 1.04 5.98 -31.52
N ASN A 93 0.11 6.38 -30.65
CA ASN A 93 -0.99 7.28 -30.98
C ASN A 93 -1.21 8.27 -29.83
N PRO A 94 -0.71 9.51 -29.92
CA PRO A 94 -0.90 10.54 -28.89
C PRO A 94 -2.37 10.87 -28.58
N ASP A 95 -3.28 10.59 -29.52
CA ASP A 95 -4.73 10.78 -29.34
C ASP A 95 -5.47 9.51 -28.87
N PHE A 96 -4.75 8.48 -28.40
CA PHE A 96 -5.34 7.22 -27.96
C PHE A 96 -6.41 7.38 -26.87
N LEU A 97 -6.21 8.28 -25.91
CA LEU A 97 -7.14 8.47 -24.81
C LEU A 97 -8.32 9.39 -25.18
N PRO A 98 -9.57 8.94 -25.01
CA PRO A 98 -10.73 9.80 -25.20
C PRO A 98 -10.81 10.92 -24.15
N THR A 99 -11.62 11.94 -24.46
CA THR A 99 -11.79 13.12 -23.60
C THR A 99 -12.34 12.79 -22.20
N ILE A 100 -13.17 11.75 -22.05
CA ILE A 100 -13.79 11.40 -20.77
C ILE A 100 -12.76 10.90 -19.74
N PRO A 101 -11.94 9.87 -20.02
CA PRO A 101 -10.82 9.48 -19.14
C PRO A 101 -9.88 10.64 -18.79
N ILE A 102 -9.55 11.49 -19.76
CA ILE A 102 -8.69 12.66 -19.54
C ILE A 102 -9.32 13.62 -18.52
N LYS A 103 -10.61 13.96 -18.69
CA LYS A 103 -11.35 14.82 -17.75
C LYS A 103 -11.39 14.21 -16.34
N PHE A 104 -11.62 12.90 -16.24
CA PHE A 104 -11.60 12.20 -14.96
C PHE A 104 -10.24 12.31 -14.27
N LEU A 105 -9.14 11.96 -14.98
CA LEU A 105 -7.78 12.08 -14.45
C LEU A 105 -7.43 13.51 -14.02
N THR A 106 -7.93 14.52 -14.75
CA THR A 106 -7.66 15.93 -14.47
C THR A 106 -8.26 16.40 -13.12
N ILE A 107 -9.41 15.86 -12.69
CA ILE A 107 -9.98 16.16 -11.36
C ILE A 107 -9.12 15.60 -10.23
N LEU A 108 -8.48 14.44 -10.46
CA LEU A 108 -7.79 13.71 -9.41
C LEU A 108 -6.55 14.45 -8.89
N THR A 109 -5.94 15.30 -9.71
CA THR A 109 -4.75 16.08 -9.32
C THR A 109 -5.03 17.58 -9.34
N ARG A 110 -4.04 18.39 -8.93
CA ARG A 110 -4.06 19.85 -9.09
C ARG A 110 -3.85 20.24 -10.55
N SER A 111 -4.21 21.48 -10.89
CA SER A 111 -3.98 22.00 -12.23
C SER A 111 -2.49 22.14 -12.54
N TYR A 112 -2.09 21.75 -13.75
CA TYR A 112 -0.75 21.89 -14.27
C TYR A 112 -0.79 22.46 -15.68
N SER A 113 0.06 23.44 -15.97
CA SER A 113 0.37 23.81 -17.35
C SER A 113 1.13 22.68 -18.05
N ILE A 114 2.11 22.09 -17.35
CA ILE A 114 2.86 20.91 -17.78
C ILE A 114 2.91 19.95 -16.59
N PRO A 115 2.39 18.72 -16.72
CA PRO A 115 2.44 17.74 -15.64
C PRO A 115 3.87 17.40 -15.23
N PRO A 116 4.12 17.08 -13.95
CA PRO A 116 5.47 16.97 -13.41
C PRO A 116 6.20 15.66 -13.77
N ILE A 117 5.50 14.61 -14.19
CA ILE A 117 6.11 13.29 -14.45
C ILE A 117 6.34 13.11 -15.95
N ALA A 118 7.60 12.96 -16.35
CA ALA A 118 7.94 12.64 -17.74
C ALA A 118 7.47 11.22 -18.11
N PRO A 119 7.13 10.94 -19.39
CA PRO A 119 6.64 9.62 -19.81
C PRO A 119 7.57 8.47 -19.46
N SER A 120 8.88 8.61 -19.72
CA SER A 120 9.91 7.63 -19.38
C SER A 120 9.94 7.31 -17.88
N THR A 121 9.81 8.34 -17.04
CA THR A 121 9.74 8.19 -15.59
C THR A 121 8.46 7.48 -15.14
N ALA A 122 7.32 7.79 -15.77
CA ALA A 122 6.06 7.11 -15.48
C ALA A 122 6.13 5.62 -15.82
N VAL A 123 6.72 5.26 -16.96
CA VAL A 123 6.96 3.87 -17.37
C VAL A 123 7.80 3.15 -16.32
N LEU A 124 8.93 3.72 -15.91
CA LEU A 124 9.81 3.14 -14.89
C LEU A 124 9.04 2.91 -13.56
N ALA A 125 8.32 3.93 -13.08
CA ALA A 125 7.58 3.83 -11.83
C ALA A 125 6.46 2.78 -11.90
N LEU A 126 5.70 2.73 -13.00
CA LEU A 126 4.64 1.73 -13.19
C LEU A 126 5.19 0.31 -13.29
N LEU A 127 6.34 0.10 -13.96
CA LEU A 127 7.00 -1.21 -14.02
C LEU A 127 7.46 -1.67 -12.63
N LEU A 128 8.08 -0.78 -11.85
CA LEU A 128 8.47 -1.07 -10.47
C LEU A 128 7.28 -1.43 -9.59
N ILE A 129 6.20 -0.65 -9.65
CA ILE A 129 4.97 -0.93 -8.89
C ILE A 129 4.33 -2.24 -9.36
N THR A 130 4.33 -2.53 -10.66
CA THR A 130 3.85 -3.81 -11.22
C THR A 130 4.61 -4.98 -10.61
N PHE A 131 5.95 -4.91 -10.56
CA PHE A 131 6.76 -5.93 -9.89
C PHE A 131 6.37 -6.10 -8.41
N HIS A 132 6.24 -4.98 -7.68
CA HIS A 132 5.85 -5.01 -6.27
C HIS A 132 4.49 -5.68 -6.06
N VAL A 133 3.46 -5.27 -6.81
CA VAL A 133 2.09 -5.79 -6.66
C VAL A 133 2.00 -7.24 -7.13
N ALA A 134 2.69 -7.63 -8.20
CA ALA A 134 2.76 -9.01 -8.64
C ALA A 134 3.40 -9.91 -7.58
N ARG A 135 4.50 -9.44 -6.97
CA ARG A 135 5.19 -10.15 -5.88
C ARG A 135 4.31 -10.28 -4.64
N ARG A 136 3.55 -9.24 -4.29
CA ARG A 136 2.53 -9.28 -3.22
C ARG A 136 1.40 -10.28 -3.50
N LEU A 137 0.93 -10.35 -4.74
CA LEU A 137 -0.07 -11.32 -5.17
C LEU A 137 0.48 -12.74 -5.04
N TYR A 138 1.71 -12.99 -5.52
CA TYR A 138 2.40 -14.26 -5.37
C TYR A 138 2.53 -14.67 -3.89
N GLU A 139 3.02 -13.76 -3.04
CA GLU A 139 3.14 -14.00 -1.59
C GLU A 139 1.81 -14.37 -0.95
N THR A 140 0.72 -13.76 -1.40
CA THR A 140 -0.62 -14.03 -0.89
C THR A 140 -1.16 -15.39 -1.34
N LEU A 141 -0.87 -15.80 -2.57
CA LEU A 141 -1.38 -17.05 -3.13
C LEU A 141 -0.56 -18.27 -2.69
N PHE A 142 0.76 -18.14 -2.57
CA PHE A 142 1.66 -19.29 -2.47
C PHE A 142 2.54 -19.31 -1.22
N VAL A 143 2.84 -18.15 -0.63
CA VAL A 143 3.75 -18.07 0.54
C VAL A 143 2.95 -18.05 1.84
N SER A 144 1.95 -17.17 1.92
CA SER A 144 1.20 -16.84 3.12
C SER A 144 0.33 -17.99 3.61
N VAL A 145 0.38 -18.25 4.91
CA VAL A 145 -0.51 -19.21 5.58
C VAL A 145 -1.59 -18.43 6.30
N TYR A 146 -2.83 -18.43 5.80
CA TYR A 146 -3.95 -17.74 6.42
C TYR A 146 -4.65 -18.63 7.44
N SER A 147 -4.98 -18.07 8.60
CA SER A 147 -5.95 -18.62 9.54
C SER A 147 -7.34 -18.05 9.23
N ASP A 148 -8.37 -18.47 9.97
CA ASP A 148 -9.75 -17.95 9.85
C ASP A 148 -9.93 -16.50 10.35
N SER A 149 -8.83 -15.80 10.60
CA SER A 149 -8.83 -14.39 10.98
C SER A 149 -9.55 -13.51 9.95
N ARG A 150 -10.20 -12.47 10.44
CA ARG A 150 -11.02 -11.56 9.62
C ARG A 150 -10.43 -10.15 9.57
N MET A 151 -10.86 -9.36 8.61
CA MET A 151 -10.61 -7.92 8.56
C MET A 151 -11.94 -7.18 8.43
N ASN A 152 -12.00 -5.94 8.91
CA ASN A 152 -13.18 -5.12 8.75
C ASN A 152 -13.44 -4.80 7.26
N VAL A 153 -14.71 -4.75 6.84
CA VAL A 153 -15.14 -4.38 5.49
C VAL A 153 -14.68 -2.99 5.06
N PHE A 154 -14.59 -2.02 5.98
CA PHE A 154 -14.05 -0.69 5.69
C PHE A 154 -12.57 -0.77 5.34
N HIS A 155 -11.79 -1.56 6.09
CA HIS A 155 -10.38 -1.81 5.74
C HIS A 155 -10.27 -2.50 4.37
N TYR A 156 -11.20 -3.41 4.07
CA TYR A 156 -11.27 -4.07 2.77
C TYR A 156 -11.52 -3.08 1.62
N ILE A 157 -12.49 -2.18 1.77
CA ILE A 157 -12.80 -1.15 0.77
C ILE A 157 -11.63 -0.18 0.59
N VAL A 158 -11.05 0.31 1.69
CA VAL A 158 -9.87 1.20 1.64
C VAL A 158 -8.69 0.51 0.96
N GLY A 159 -8.47 -0.78 1.23
CA GLY A 159 -7.47 -1.60 0.55
C GLY A 159 -7.70 -1.66 -0.95
N ILE A 160 -8.93 -1.97 -1.39
CA ILE A 160 -9.30 -1.98 -2.81
C ILE A 160 -9.04 -0.62 -3.46
N VAL A 161 -9.50 0.47 -2.85
CA VAL A 161 -9.30 1.82 -3.37
C VAL A 161 -7.81 2.16 -3.48
N HIS A 162 -7.01 1.85 -2.45
CA HIS A 162 -5.56 2.11 -2.43
C HIS A 162 -4.84 1.49 -3.64
N TYR A 163 -5.12 0.23 -3.96
CA TYR A 163 -4.45 -0.45 -5.09
C TYR A 163 -4.95 0.02 -6.47
N ILE A 164 -6.18 0.56 -6.56
CA ILE A 164 -6.66 1.23 -7.78
C ILE A 164 -5.98 2.59 -7.94
N ILE A 165 -5.94 3.41 -6.88
CA ILE A 165 -5.44 4.79 -6.98
C ILE A 165 -3.92 4.85 -7.13
N LEU A 166 -3.19 3.82 -6.71
CA LEU A 166 -1.73 3.79 -6.77
C LEU A 166 -1.18 4.06 -8.19
N PRO A 167 -1.51 3.28 -9.23
CA PRO A 167 -1.10 3.61 -10.60
C PRO A 167 -1.75 4.89 -11.11
N ILE A 168 -3.01 5.15 -10.75
CA ILE A 168 -3.74 6.35 -11.19
C ILE A 168 -3.07 7.64 -10.69
N SER A 169 -2.46 7.62 -9.50
CA SER A 169 -1.72 8.75 -8.94
C SER A 169 -0.50 9.16 -9.77
N ILE A 170 0.04 8.22 -10.56
CA ILE A 170 1.12 8.48 -11.53
C ILE A 170 0.49 8.94 -12.85
N MET A 171 -0.51 8.23 -13.35
CA MET A 171 -1.17 8.55 -14.63
C MET A 171 -1.74 9.96 -14.66
N CYS A 172 -2.38 10.42 -13.58
CA CYS A 172 -2.97 11.75 -13.54
C CYS A 172 -1.95 12.90 -13.51
N GLU A 173 -0.66 12.61 -13.30
CA GLU A 173 0.43 13.60 -13.29
C GLU A 173 1.49 13.37 -14.38
N THR A 174 1.21 12.45 -15.32
CA THR A 174 2.11 12.11 -16.42
C THR A 174 1.88 13.03 -17.62
N GLN A 175 2.96 13.59 -18.15
CA GLN A 175 2.93 14.41 -19.37
C GLN A 175 2.40 13.60 -20.55
N GLY A 176 1.64 14.22 -21.45
CA GLY A 176 1.07 13.51 -22.59
C GLY A 176 -0.20 12.72 -22.28
N VAL A 177 -0.43 12.30 -21.02
CA VAL A 177 -1.66 11.61 -20.60
C VAL A 177 -2.80 12.61 -20.41
N ILE A 178 -2.60 13.63 -19.55
CA ILE A 178 -3.62 14.64 -19.26
C ILE A 178 -3.48 15.91 -20.11
N THR A 179 -2.26 16.20 -20.55
CA THR A 179 -1.97 17.29 -21.49
C THR A 179 -1.67 16.65 -22.82
N LYS A 180 -2.54 16.84 -23.81
CA LYS A 180 -2.29 16.35 -25.16
C LYS A 180 -0.98 16.98 -25.67
N LYS A 181 0.07 16.16 -25.77
CA LYS A 181 1.33 16.51 -26.41
C LYS A 181 1.33 15.87 -27.79
N GLU A 182 1.82 16.59 -28.80
CA GLU A 182 1.97 16.03 -30.16
C GLU A 182 2.94 14.84 -30.19
N ILE A 183 3.90 14.77 -29.26
CA ILE A 183 4.91 13.70 -29.20
C ILE A 183 4.97 13.12 -27.79
N PHE A 184 4.62 11.84 -27.67
CA PHE A 184 4.76 11.03 -26.46
C PHE A 184 6.01 10.14 -26.59
N HIS A 185 7.15 10.66 -26.16
CA HIS A 185 8.44 9.96 -26.27
C HIS A 185 8.82 9.27 -24.97
N VAL A 186 9.34 8.04 -25.08
CA VAL A 186 9.87 7.25 -23.99
C VAL A 186 11.28 6.77 -24.35
N SER A 187 12.28 7.15 -23.57
CA SER A 187 13.65 6.64 -23.68
C SER A 187 14.24 6.32 -22.31
N VAL A 188 15.10 5.30 -22.28
CA VAL A 188 15.90 4.95 -21.09
C VAL A 188 16.91 6.06 -20.76
N ASP A 189 17.37 6.81 -21.76
CA ASP A 189 18.33 7.90 -21.58
C ASP A 189 17.75 9.08 -20.80
N ASP A 190 16.42 9.18 -20.72
CA ASP A 190 15.73 10.20 -19.91
C ASP A 190 15.77 9.89 -18.40
N ILE A 191 16.19 8.68 -18.01
CA ILE A 191 16.20 8.24 -16.62
C ILE A 191 17.51 8.65 -15.94
N THR A 192 17.39 9.53 -14.96
CA THR A 192 18.53 10.05 -14.19
C THR A 192 19.13 9.00 -13.25
N LEU A 193 20.40 9.20 -12.88
CA LEU A 193 21.09 8.32 -11.92
C LEU A 193 20.37 8.25 -10.56
N THR A 194 19.77 9.35 -10.10
CA THR A 194 18.97 9.38 -8.86
C THR A 194 17.76 8.46 -8.94
N GLN A 195 17.09 8.41 -10.10
CA GLN A 195 15.95 7.52 -10.33
C GLN A 195 16.40 6.06 -10.38
N TRP A 196 17.54 5.77 -10.98
CA TRP A 196 18.14 4.43 -10.93
C TRP A 196 18.50 4.00 -9.51
N ALA A 197 19.08 4.90 -8.70
CA ALA A 197 19.35 4.63 -7.29
C ALA A 197 18.04 4.34 -6.51
N GLY A 198 16.98 5.09 -6.80
CA GLY A 198 15.63 4.83 -6.30
C GLY A 198 15.11 3.44 -6.67
N ALA A 199 15.25 3.05 -7.94
CA ALA A 199 14.85 1.74 -8.44
C ALA A 199 15.63 0.58 -7.79
N VAL A 200 16.94 0.74 -7.56
CA VAL A 200 17.77 -0.24 -6.84
C VAL A 200 17.32 -0.38 -5.39
N LEU A 201 17.11 0.75 -4.69
CA LEU A 201 16.61 0.74 -3.32
C LEU A 201 15.24 0.08 -3.23
N PHE A 202 14.35 0.37 -4.19
CA PHE A 202 13.04 -0.25 -4.32
C PHE A 202 13.15 -1.77 -4.41
N TRP A 203 14.02 -2.28 -5.28
CA TRP A 203 14.23 -3.71 -5.46
C TRP A 203 14.77 -4.39 -4.20
N VAL A 204 15.79 -3.79 -3.56
CA VAL A 204 16.36 -4.30 -2.30
C VAL A 204 15.30 -4.38 -1.21
N CYS A 205 14.47 -3.35 -1.06
CA CYS A 205 13.41 -3.34 -0.04
C CYS A 205 12.34 -4.40 -0.34
N ASN A 206 11.93 -4.57 -1.60
CA ASN A 206 11.02 -5.64 -2.00
C ASN A 206 11.58 -7.03 -1.65
N TRP A 207 12.87 -7.27 -1.94
CA TRP A 207 13.52 -8.53 -1.65
C TRP A 207 13.59 -8.82 -0.14
N LYS A 208 14.00 -7.85 0.68
CA LYS A 208 14.02 -8.00 2.15
C LYS A 208 12.64 -8.28 2.71
N GLN A 209 11.63 -7.59 2.20
CA GLN A 209 10.27 -7.79 2.64
C GLN A 209 9.73 -9.18 2.28
N HIS A 210 10.10 -9.71 1.12
CA HIS A 210 9.77 -11.08 0.73
C HIS A 210 10.37 -12.12 1.67
N GLN A 211 11.67 -11.99 1.99
CA GLN A 211 12.33 -12.88 2.96
C GLN A 211 11.63 -12.88 4.33
N ILE A 212 11.12 -11.72 4.75
CA ILE A 212 10.36 -11.60 6.00
C ILE A 212 9.01 -12.31 5.89
N ALA A 213 8.31 -12.19 4.76
CA ALA A 213 7.04 -12.87 4.53
C ALA A 213 7.22 -14.41 4.60
N GLU A 214 8.28 -14.94 4.00
CA GLU A 214 8.62 -16.36 4.10
C GLU A 214 8.92 -16.78 5.55
N GLN A 215 9.69 -15.99 6.30
CA GLN A 215 9.96 -16.27 7.72
C GLN A 215 8.68 -16.31 8.55
N ILE A 216 7.76 -15.37 8.34
CA ILE A 216 6.45 -15.37 9.02
C ILE A 216 5.68 -16.64 8.66
N ALA A 217 5.60 -16.98 7.37
CA ALA A 217 4.89 -18.18 6.92
C ALA A 217 5.49 -19.48 7.50
N ASN A 218 6.82 -19.55 7.57
CA ASN A 218 7.53 -20.72 8.08
C ASN A 218 7.31 -20.98 9.58
N THR A 219 6.88 -19.98 10.36
CA THR A 219 6.44 -20.23 11.75
C THR A 219 5.23 -21.17 11.85
N ARG A 220 4.46 -21.28 10.77
CA ARG A 220 3.26 -22.12 10.64
C ARG A 220 3.51 -23.42 9.86
N LYS A 221 4.65 -23.54 9.19
CA LYS A 221 5.02 -24.72 8.39
C LYS A 221 5.97 -25.63 9.18
N GLY A 222 5.88 -26.93 8.96
CA GLY A 222 6.81 -27.93 9.48
C GLY A 222 8.00 -28.16 8.56
N PRO A 223 8.89 -29.13 8.87
CA PRO A 223 10.12 -29.40 8.12
C PRO A 223 9.92 -29.72 6.63
N ARG A 224 8.75 -30.28 6.27
CA ARG A 224 8.37 -30.62 4.89
C ARG A 224 7.60 -29.49 4.17
N GLY A 225 7.55 -28.29 4.74
CA GLY A 225 6.74 -27.17 4.22
C GLY A 225 5.23 -27.29 4.44
N LEU A 226 4.75 -28.44 4.93
CA LEU A 226 3.34 -28.67 5.28
C LEU A 226 2.92 -27.78 6.47
N ILE A 227 1.70 -27.26 6.43
CA ILE A 227 1.14 -26.44 7.51
C ILE A 227 0.98 -27.31 8.77
N ARG A 228 1.64 -26.91 9.86
CA ARG A 228 1.59 -27.59 11.16
C ARG A 228 0.47 -27.05 12.04
N ASN A 229 0.30 -25.72 12.06
CA ASN A 229 -0.78 -25.05 12.77
C ASN A 229 -1.09 -23.69 12.15
N TYR A 230 -2.28 -23.17 12.46
CA TYR A 230 -2.73 -21.84 12.04
C TYR A 230 -2.54 -20.78 13.15
N ALA A 231 -2.00 -21.18 14.30
CA ALA A 231 -1.78 -20.29 15.42
C ALA A 231 -0.75 -19.21 15.09
N TYR A 232 -0.83 -18.08 15.78
CA TYR A 232 0.20 -17.06 15.70
C TYR A 232 1.41 -17.49 16.53
N GLY A 233 2.61 -17.22 16.01
CA GLY A 233 3.88 -17.47 16.69
C GLY A 233 4.74 -16.22 16.79
N ILE A 234 5.78 -16.31 17.61
CA ILE A 234 6.83 -15.28 17.71
C ILE A 234 7.91 -15.63 16.69
N CYS A 235 8.20 -14.72 15.76
CA CYS A 235 9.35 -14.83 14.87
C CYS A 235 10.62 -14.42 15.63
N PHE A 236 11.74 -15.12 15.38
CA PHE A 236 13.05 -14.82 15.94
C PHE A 236 14.11 -14.76 14.84
N GLY A 237 15.20 -14.03 15.10
CA GLY A 237 16.31 -13.87 14.18
C GLY A 237 16.21 -12.62 13.31
N ARG A 238 17.38 -12.15 12.85
CA ARG A 238 17.52 -11.01 11.91
C ARG A 238 16.72 -9.79 12.39
N TRP A 239 15.91 -9.21 11.52
CA TRP A 239 15.09 -8.03 11.80
C TRP A 239 14.09 -8.22 12.94
N PHE A 240 13.59 -9.43 13.15
CA PHE A 240 12.67 -9.70 14.26
C PHE A 240 13.36 -9.59 15.62
N ASN A 241 14.68 -9.63 15.72
CA ASN A 241 15.37 -9.36 16.99
C ASN A 241 15.25 -7.89 17.40
N LEU A 242 15.05 -6.98 16.44
CA LEU A 242 15.01 -5.54 16.68
C LEU A 242 13.58 -5.02 16.76
N VAL A 243 12.70 -5.47 15.85
CA VAL A 243 11.35 -4.92 15.70
C VAL A 243 10.29 -6.01 15.50
N SER A 244 9.06 -5.73 15.91
CA SER A 244 7.92 -6.63 15.74
C SER A 244 7.46 -6.74 14.29
N CYS A 245 7.47 -5.63 13.55
CA CYS A 245 6.85 -5.54 12.23
C CYS A 245 7.83 -5.06 11.16
N PRO A 246 8.94 -5.78 10.91
CA PRO A 246 9.91 -5.34 9.90
C PRO A 246 9.32 -5.33 8.48
N HIS A 247 8.31 -6.15 8.19
CA HIS A 247 7.59 -6.11 6.92
C HIS A 247 6.86 -4.78 6.68
N PHE A 248 6.35 -4.13 7.73
CA PHE A 248 5.75 -2.81 7.64
C PHE A 248 6.82 -1.74 7.42
N LEU A 249 8.00 -1.87 8.07
CA LEU A 249 9.13 -0.98 7.83
C LEU A 249 9.58 -1.02 6.37
N PHE A 250 9.78 -2.22 5.82
CA PHE A 250 10.18 -2.35 4.42
C PHE A 250 9.09 -1.92 3.45
N GLU A 251 7.80 -2.02 3.81
CA GLU A 251 6.74 -1.42 2.99
C GLU A 251 6.93 0.09 2.88
N ILE A 252 7.15 0.76 4.01
CA ILE A 252 7.44 2.20 4.02
C ILE A 252 8.65 2.52 3.15
N CYS A 253 9.76 1.77 3.29
CA CYS A 253 10.96 1.99 2.49
C CYS A 253 10.72 1.81 0.97
N ILE A 254 9.87 0.86 0.56
CA ILE A 254 9.48 0.68 -0.84
C ILE A 254 8.80 1.94 -1.37
N TYR A 255 7.81 2.48 -0.65
CA TYR A 255 7.10 3.70 -1.08
C TYR A 255 8.00 4.95 -1.03
N LEU A 256 8.87 5.07 -0.03
CA LEU A 256 9.86 6.16 0.04
C LEU A 256 10.87 6.08 -1.11
N SER A 257 11.30 4.88 -1.51
CA SER A 257 12.24 4.72 -2.63
C SER A 257 11.65 5.19 -3.96
N LEU A 258 10.33 5.08 -4.14
CA LEU A 258 9.65 5.64 -5.31
C LEU A 258 9.65 7.17 -5.33
N LEU A 259 9.78 7.87 -4.19
CA LEU A 259 9.98 9.33 -4.21
C LEU A 259 11.35 9.72 -4.80
N LEU A 260 12.33 8.81 -4.87
CA LEU A 260 13.56 9.05 -5.63
C LEU A 260 13.35 8.84 -7.13
N VAL A 261 12.38 8.01 -7.53
CA VAL A 261 12.02 7.74 -8.93
C VAL A 261 11.10 8.83 -9.50
N ILE A 262 10.09 9.25 -8.74
CA ILE A 262 9.10 10.27 -9.09
C ILE A 262 9.11 11.42 -8.07
N PRO A 263 10.23 12.16 -7.92
CA PRO A 263 10.38 13.18 -6.88
C PRO A 263 9.41 14.36 -7.01
N THR A 264 8.95 14.62 -8.23
CA THR A 264 8.05 15.73 -8.57
C THR A 264 6.56 15.36 -8.49
N ALA A 265 6.23 14.09 -8.28
CA ALA A 265 4.84 13.63 -8.17
C ALA A 265 4.18 14.18 -6.90
N TYR A 266 3.20 15.05 -7.06
CA TYR A 266 2.51 15.71 -5.96
C TYR A 266 1.49 14.78 -5.31
N VAL A 267 0.65 14.11 -6.11
CA VAL A 267 -0.38 13.20 -5.58
C VAL A 267 0.27 12.00 -4.89
N TYR A 268 1.35 11.47 -5.47
CA TYR A 268 2.07 10.33 -4.91
C TYR A 268 2.62 10.61 -3.49
N ARG A 269 2.97 11.86 -3.16
CA ARG A 269 3.40 12.22 -1.78
C ARG A 269 2.30 11.94 -0.75
N PHE A 270 1.03 12.15 -1.10
CA PHE A 270 -0.10 11.81 -0.22
C PHE A 270 -0.30 10.30 -0.09
N VAL A 271 0.01 9.53 -1.15
CA VAL A 271 0.00 8.06 -1.10
C VAL A 271 1.07 7.57 -0.12
N VAL A 272 2.28 8.13 -0.20
CA VAL A 272 3.38 7.79 0.71
C VAL A 272 3.02 8.15 2.15
N LEU A 273 2.44 9.35 2.39
CA LEU A 273 1.98 9.75 3.71
C LEU A 273 0.96 8.76 4.29
N PHE A 274 -0.05 8.38 3.49
CA PHE A 274 -1.05 7.39 3.89
C PHE A 274 -0.40 6.05 4.27
N VAL A 275 0.54 5.55 3.45
CA VAL A 275 1.26 4.30 3.73
C VAL A 275 2.07 4.40 5.01
N CYS A 276 2.87 5.46 5.19
CA CYS A 276 3.66 5.67 6.40
C CYS A 276 2.79 5.63 7.66
N VAL A 277 1.68 6.36 7.67
CA VAL A 277 0.76 6.42 8.80
C VAL A 277 0.10 5.07 9.05
N ASN A 278 -0.47 4.45 8.00
CA ASN A 278 -1.15 3.16 8.12
C ASN A 278 -0.22 2.05 8.65
N GLN A 279 0.99 1.95 8.08
CA GLN A 279 1.97 0.95 8.48
C GLN A 279 2.50 1.19 9.90
N THR A 280 2.66 2.45 10.31
CA THR A 280 3.07 2.80 11.68
C THR A 280 2.02 2.39 12.70
N PHE A 281 0.76 2.76 12.50
CA PHE A 281 -0.31 2.37 13.42
C PHE A 281 -0.54 0.86 13.43
N ALA A 282 -0.50 0.19 12.28
CA ALA A 282 -0.59 -1.26 12.20
C ALA A 282 0.54 -1.93 12.99
N ALA A 283 1.76 -1.38 12.94
CA ALA A 283 2.90 -1.87 13.70
C ALA A 283 2.69 -1.72 15.21
N LEU A 284 2.24 -0.54 15.66
CA LEU A 284 1.98 -0.25 17.07
C LEU A 284 0.90 -1.15 17.66
N ILE A 285 -0.23 -1.30 16.95
CA ILE A 285 -1.33 -2.19 17.36
C ILE A 285 -0.83 -3.64 17.42
N THR A 286 -0.09 -4.07 16.41
CA THR A 286 0.49 -5.41 16.36
C THR A 286 1.48 -5.67 17.49
N HIS A 287 2.33 -4.70 17.81
CA HIS A 287 3.31 -4.78 18.88
C HIS A 287 2.62 -4.88 20.25
N SER A 288 1.63 -4.04 20.50
CA SER A 288 0.79 -4.09 21.71
C SER A 288 0.11 -5.45 21.87
N TRP A 289 -0.44 -6.00 20.77
CA TRP A 289 -1.03 -7.33 20.76
C TRP A 289 0.00 -8.41 21.12
N TYR A 290 1.21 -8.38 20.56
CA TYR A 290 2.25 -9.35 20.89
C TYR A 290 2.60 -9.37 22.39
N HIS A 291 2.71 -8.20 23.01
CA HIS A 291 2.97 -8.07 24.44
C HIS A 291 1.84 -8.63 25.31
N LYS A 292 0.59 -8.43 24.91
CA LYS A 292 -0.59 -8.94 25.64
C LYS A 292 -0.77 -10.44 25.46
N THR A 293 -0.49 -10.96 24.27
CA THR A 293 -0.75 -12.36 23.92
C THR A 293 0.36 -13.32 24.34
N PHE A 294 1.62 -12.88 24.30
CA PHE A 294 2.75 -13.76 24.58
C PHE A 294 3.55 -13.28 25.79
N PRO A 295 3.41 -13.94 26.96
CA PRO A 295 4.18 -13.60 28.16
C PRO A 295 5.71 -13.63 27.96
N LYS A 296 6.19 -14.47 27.03
CA LYS A 296 7.61 -14.62 26.67
C LYS A 296 8.05 -13.72 25.50
N TYR A 297 7.24 -12.73 25.10
CA TYR A 297 7.63 -11.80 24.02
C TYR A 297 8.85 -10.95 24.43
N PRO A 298 9.89 -10.81 23.59
CA PRO A 298 11.08 -10.05 23.95
C PRO A 298 10.76 -8.57 24.19
N LYS A 299 10.99 -8.11 25.44
CA LYS A 299 10.66 -6.75 25.89
C LYS A 299 11.50 -5.64 25.27
N THR A 300 12.66 -5.99 24.69
CA THR A 300 13.58 -5.05 24.06
C THR A 300 13.21 -4.71 22.62
N ARG A 301 12.31 -5.50 21.99
CA ARG A 301 11.85 -5.24 20.62
C ARG A 301 11.06 -3.95 20.57
N LYS A 302 11.22 -3.24 19.48
CA LYS A 302 10.42 -2.07 19.12
C LYS A 302 9.30 -2.45 18.14
N ALA A 303 8.34 -1.59 17.88
CA ALA A 303 7.21 -1.91 17.01
C ALA A 303 7.62 -1.96 15.53
N LEU A 304 8.38 -0.96 15.06
CA LEU A 304 8.63 -0.66 13.65
C LEU A 304 10.07 -0.19 13.35
N ILE A 305 10.58 0.82 14.05
CA ILE A 305 11.89 1.44 13.80
C ILE A 305 12.87 0.92 14.87
N PRO A 306 13.96 0.23 14.47
CA PRO A 306 14.93 -0.28 15.43
C PRO A 306 15.40 0.78 16.42
N TYR A 307 15.41 0.43 17.69
CA TYR A 307 15.86 1.28 18.82
C TYR A 307 15.02 2.54 19.09
N VAL A 308 14.03 2.87 18.25
CA VAL A 308 13.23 4.10 18.37
C VAL A 308 11.77 3.79 18.70
N LEU A 309 11.03 3.19 17.75
CA LEU A 309 9.58 3.04 17.80
C LEU A 309 9.17 1.60 17.62
#